data_AF-A0A2A4N342-F1
#
_entry.id   AF-A0A2A4N342-F1
#
_cell.length_a   1.000
_cell.length_b   1.000
_cell.length_c   1.000
_cell.angle_alpha   90.00
_cell.angle_beta   90.00
_cell.angle_gamma   90.00
#
_symmetry.space_group_name_H-M   'P 1'
#
loop_
_entity.id
_entity.type
_entity.pdbx_description
1 polymer ?
#
loop_
_entity_poly.entity_id
_entity_poly.type
_entity_poly.pdbx_seq_one_letter_code
_entity_poly.pdbx_strand_id
1 'polypeptide(L)'
;MKIFKRIVYALLILSIVIFPLAIIYDVPIIGMSAFITFGITIFICLFVFNKKIDIPFLILIGAFLTGLIFKRLHWPGAGPLIVLSTGFSVIGFLMLSVRSFFIIKQNRLLLSLVFVCSIILAFINAQLLFTMMRWPGAGFFGYKAIIPYLIASLFIIISIPNSNFIDWSKEHKRILLRAIFVPWLFMFVITSMQILLPEGVYTNIFSENTSEENWKMVDYEIPSREGLK
;
A
#
# COMPACT_ATOMS: atom_id res chain seq x y z
N MET A 1 11.50 -0.80 -26.92
CA MET A 1 11.66 -0.62 -25.45
C MET A 1 12.22 0.76 -25.04
N LYS A 2 13.24 1.33 -25.69
CA LYS A 2 13.80 2.67 -25.33
C LYS A 2 12.80 3.83 -25.49
N ILE A 3 12.03 3.85 -26.58
CA ILE A 3 11.03 4.89 -26.87
C ILE A 3 9.92 4.87 -25.81
N PHE A 4 9.38 3.68 -25.52
CA PHE A 4 8.34 3.52 -24.50
C PHE A 4 8.79 4.01 -23.11
N LYS A 5 10.05 3.74 -22.70
CA LYS A 5 10.62 4.32 -21.46
C LYS A 5 10.62 5.85 -21.46
N ARG A 6 10.99 6.49 -22.58
CA ARG A 6 11.02 7.96 -22.68
C ARG A 6 9.62 8.56 -22.56
N ILE A 7 8.62 7.92 -23.16
CA ILE A 7 7.21 8.36 -23.06
C ILE A 7 6.75 8.32 -21.60
N VAL A 8 7.02 7.23 -20.87
CA VAL A 8 6.58 7.13 -19.48
C VAL A 8 7.31 8.13 -18.57
N TYR A 9 8.61 8.38 -18.78
CA TYR A 9 9.30 9.44 -18.04
C TYR A 9 8.76 10.84 -18.34
N ALA A 10 8.41 11.13 -19.59
CA ALA A 10 7.81 12.41 -19.96
C ALA A 10 6.44 12.60 -19.28
N LEU A 11 5.61 11.56 -19.23
CA LEU A 11 4.34 11.57 -18.49
C LEU A 11 4.56 11.77 -16.98
N LEU A 12 5.65 11.22 -16.41
CA LEU A 12 5.96 11.34 -14.99
C LEU A 12 6.37 12.78 -14.64
N ILE A 13 7.19 13.41 -15.48
CA ILE A 13 7.58 14.82 -15.31
C ILE A 13 6.34 15.70 -15.44
N LEU A 14 5.50 15.45 -16.46
CA LEU A 14 4.28 16.21 -16.69
C LEU A 14 3.34 16.15 -15.47
N SER A 15 3.16 14.97 -14.89
CA SER A 15 2.30 14.79 -13.72
C SER A 15 2.87 15.40 -12.44
N ILE A 16 4.20 15.41 -12.24
CA ILE A 16 4.87 16.15 -11.15
C ILE A 16 4.62 17.65 -11.26
N VAL A 17 4.53 18.20 -12.47
CA VAL A 17 4.31 19.65 -12.68
C VAL A 17 2.83 20.02 -12.55
N ILE A 18 1.93 19.21 -13.09
CA ILE A 18 0.48 19.50 -13.06
C ILE A 18 -0.09 19.39 -11.65
N PHE A 19 0.40 18.45 -10.83
CA PHE A 19 -0.17 18.20 -9.51
C PHE A 19 -0.07 19.40 -8.54
N PRO A 20 1.09 20.05 -8.33
CA PRO A 20 1.20 21.26 -7.52
C PRO A 20 0.34 22.41 -8.05
N LEU A 21 0.27 22.58 -9.37
CA LEU A 21 -0.56 23.61 -9.98
C LEU A 21 -2.03 23.38 -9.67
N ALA A 22 -2.51 22.15 -9.75
CA ALA A 22 -3.90 21.82 -9.43
C ALA A 22 -4.28 22.10 -7.97
N ILE A 23 -3.32 21.92 -7.04
CA ILE A 23 -3.50 22.29 -5.62
C ILE A 23 -3.59 23.81 -5.48
N ILE A 24 -2.70 24.55 -6.14
CA ILE A 24 -2.65 26.02 -6.06
C ILE A 24 -3.95 26.66 -6.56
N TYR A 25 -4.55 26.10 -7.61
CA TYR A 25 -5.75 26.65 -8.24
C TYR A 25 -7.07 26.09 -7.71
N ASP A 26 -7.04 25.25 -6.67
CA ASP A 26 -8.22 24.65 -6.03
C ASP A 26 -9.20 24.02 -7.03
N VAL A 27 -8.66 23.32 -8.05
CA VAL A 27 -9.47 22.64 -9.05
C VAL A 27 -9.51 21.14 -8.73
N PRO A 28 -10.48 20.67 -7.92
CA PRO A 28 -10.47 19.31 -7.36
C PRO A 28 -10.46 18.23 -8.44
N ILE A 29 -11.14 18.45 -9.57
CA ILE A 29 -11.22 17.50 -10.69
C ILE A 29 -9.86 17.36 -11.41
N ILE A 30 -9.14 18.46 -11.59
CA ILE A 30 -7.80 18.45 -12.23
C ILE A 30 -6.79 17.84 -11.26
N GLY A 31 -6.89 18.14 -9.96
CA GLY A 31 -6.05 17.52 -8.93
C GLY A 31 -6.21 16.00 -8.90
N MET A 32 -7.45 15.51 -8.95
CA MET A 32 -7.74 14.08 -8.87
C MET A 32 -7.30 13.31 -10.13
N SER A 33 -7.52 13.87 -11.32
CA SER A 33 -7.08 13.25 -12.59
C SER A 33 -5.56 13.29 -12.78
N ALA A 34 -4.89 14.38 -12.39
CA ALA A 34 -3.44 14.47 -12.36
C ALA A 34 -2.82 13.48 -11.36
N PHE A 35 -3.47 13.28 -10.22
CA PHE A 35 -3.02 12.34 -9.19
C PHE A 35 -3.16 10.87 -9.62
N ILE A 36 -4.26 10.52 -10.29
CA ILE A 36 -4.46 9.17 -10.85
C ILE A 36 -3.44 8.89 -11.95
N THR A 37 -3.26 9.83 -12.89
CA THR A 37 -2.28 9.67 -13.98
C THR A 37 -0.84 9.64 -13.45
N PHE A 38 -0.52 10.41 -12.41
CA PHE A 38 0.77 10.32 -11.70
C PHE A 38 0.99 8.93 -11.10
N GLY A 39 -0.01 8.42 -10.37
CA GLY A 39 0.05 7.10 -9.75
C GLY A 39 0.27 5.98 -10.77
N ILE A 40 -0.51 5.97 -11.85
CA ILE A 40 -0.37 4.98 -12.94
C ILE A 40 1.01 5.08 -13.60
N THR A 41 1.50 6.31 -13.81
CA THR A 41 2.79 6.52 -14.45
C THR A 41 3.95 6.08 -13.55
N ILE A 42 3.88 6.37 -12.24
CA ILE A 42 4.82 5.85 -11.24
C ILE A 42 4.78 4.33 -11.22
N PHE A 43 3.59 3.74 -11.20
CA PHE A 43 3.41 2.30 -11.17
C PHE A 43 4.10 1.63 -12.37
N ILE A 44 3.86 2.15 -13.58
CA ILE A 44 4.48 1.65 -14.81
C ILE A 44 6.01 1.87 -14.78
N CYS A 45 6.47 3.04 -14.35
CA CYS A 45 7.90 3.37 -14.22
C CYS A 45 8.63 2.43 -13.24
N LEU A 46 8.04 2.20 -12.08
CA LEU A 46 8.65 1.45 -10.99
C LEU A 46 8.67 -0.05 -11.28
N PHE A 47 7.57 -0.63 -11.76
CA PHE A 47 7.46 -2.10 -11.83
C PHE A 47 7.82 -2.69 -13.20
N VAL A 48 7.40 -2.05 -14.30
CA VAL A 48 7.59 -2.60 -15.64
C VAL A 48 9.02 -2.38 -16.14
N PHE A 49 9.63 -1.24 -15.82
CA PHE A 49 10.89 -0.84 -16.46
C PHE A 49 12.13 -0.98 -15.60
N ASN A 50 11.98 -1.15 -14.29
CA ASN A 50 13.11 -1.18 -13.40
C ASN A 50 13.78 -2.56 -13.40
N LYS A 51 15.06 -2.59 -13.78
CA LYS A 51 15.88 -3.81 -13.66
C LYS A 51 16.03 -4.22 -12.19
N LYS A 52 16.01 -3.23 -11.28
CA LYS A 52 16.12 -3.41 -9.84
C LYS A 52 14.72 -3.39 -9.21
N ILE A 53 14.18 -4.56 -8.90
CA ILE A 53 12.82 -4.71 -8.36
C ILE A 53 12.70 -4.23 -6.92
N ASP A 54 13.82 -4.08 -6.21
CA ASP A 54 13.85 -3.68 -4.81
C ASP A 54 13.47 -2.21 -4.57
N ILE A 55 13.84 -1.32 -5.50
CA ILE A 55 13.67 0.13 -5.32
C ILE A 55 12.19 0.56 -5.25
N PRO A 56 11.28 0.07 -6.10
CA PRO A 56 9.85 0.37 -6.04
C PRO A 56 9.23 0.23 -4.65
N PHE A 57 9.51 -0.88 -3.95
CA PHE A 57 8.91 -1.14 -2.65
C PHE A 57 9.40 -0.17 -1.58
N LEU A 58 10.68 0.21 -1.62
CA LEU A 58 11.22 1.23 -0.70
C LEU A 58 10.57 2.59 -0.93
N ILE A 59 10.33 2.96 -2.19
CA ILE A 59 9.63 4.21 -2.53
C ILE A 59 8.19 4.17 -2.02
N LEU A 60 7.50 3.03 -2.20
CA LEU A 60 6.11 2.88 -1.74
C LEU A 60 6.00 2.93 -0.21
N ILE A 61 6.91 2.31 0.53
CA ILE A 61 6.97 2.42 1.99
C ILE A 61 7.23 3.88 2.39
N GLY A 62 8.16 4.57 1.73
CA GLY A 62 8.42 5.99 1.98
C GLY A 62 7.19 6.87 1.71
N ALA A 63 6.46 6.61 0.62
CA ALA A 63 5.23 7.32 0.28
C ALA A 63 4.13 7.07 1.31
N PHE A 64 3.99 5.84 1.79
CA PHE A 64 3.05 5.49 2.85
C PHE A 64 3.37 6.22 4.17
N LEU A 65 4.63 6.19 4.61
CA LEU A 65 5.08 6.90 5.81
C LEU A 65 4.88 8.41 5.69
N THR A 66 5.19 8.99 4.53
CA THR A 66 4.93 10.40 4.24
C THR A 66 3.44 10.72 4.33
N GLY A 67 2.59 9.86 3.77
CA GLY A 67 1.14 9.97 3.88
C GLY A 67 0.64 9.94 5.32
N LEU A 68 1.19 9.08 6.18
CA LEU A 68 0.86 9.05 7.61
C LEU A 68 1.28 10.35 8.32
N ILE A 69 2.46 10.89 8.00
CA ILE A 69 2.92 12.18 8.56
C ILE A 69 1.97 13.30 8.10
N PHE A 70 1.63 13.36 6.82
CA PHE A 70 0.72 14.38 6.28
C PHE A 70 -0.67 14.27 6.89
N LYS A 71 -1.14 13.06 7.17
CA LYS A 71 -2.41 12.83 7.86
C LYS A 71 -2.39 13.40 9.28
N ARG A 72 -1.27 13.24 10.00
CA ARG A 72 -1.08 13.85 11.34
C ARG A 72 -1.01 15.38 11.30
N LEU A 73 -0.52 15.95 10.21
CA LEU A 73 -0.45 17.38 10.00
C LEU A 73 -1.72 17.97 9.36
N HIS A 74 -2.76 17.16 9.11
CA HIS A 74 -3.98 17.54 8.39
C HIS A 74 -3.72 18.15 6.99
N TRP A 75 -2.67 17.72 6.31
CA TRP A 75 -2.37 18.22 4.97
C TRP A 75 -3.32 17.61 3.91
N PRO A 76 -3.78 18.41 2.93
CA PRO A 76 -4.66 17.91 1.88
C PRO A 76 -3.95 16.83 1.06
N GLY A 77 -4.68 15.78 0.69
CA GLY A 77 -4.16 14.66 -0.11
C GLY A 77 -3.47 13.54 0.68
N ALA A 78 -3.37 13.63 2.02
CA ALA A 78 -2.80 12.58 2.86
C ALA A 78 -3.51 11.21 2.69
N GLY A 79 -4.85 11.21 2.73
CA GLY A 79 -5.65 10.01 2.55
C GLY A 79 -5.39 9.32 1.21
N PRO A 80 -5.57 10.02 0.07
CA PRO A 80 -5.25 9.47 -1.26
C PRO A 80 -3.82 8.94 -1.38
N LEU A 81 -2.82 9.61 -0.77
CA LEU A 81 -1.43 9.14 -0.81
C LEU A 81 -1.24 7.80 -0.08
N ILE A 82 -1.87 7.63 1.09
CA ILE A 82 -1.86 6.37 1.84
C ILE A 82 -2.57 5.26 1.03
N VAL A 83 -3.75 5.55 0.48
CA VAL A 83 -4.53 4.58 -0.31
C VAL A 83 -3.78 4.15 -1.56
N LEU A 84 -3.18 5.08 -2.31
CA LEU A 84 -2.42 4.77 -3.52
C LEU A 84 -1.13 4.00 -3.21
N SER A 85 -0.36 4.42 -2.20
CA SER A 85 0.88 3.72 -1.84
C SER A 85 0.62 2.28 -1.40
N THR A 86 -0.44 2.06 -0.62
CA THR A 86 -0.87 0.72 -0.21
C THR A 86 -1.40 -0.09 -1.41
N GLY A 87 -2.26 0.51 -2.24
CA GLY A 87 -2.82 -0.14 -3.43
C GLY A 87 -1.76 -0.55 -4.44
N PHE A 88 -0.80 0.35 -4.75
CA PHE A 88 0.34 0.01 -5.61
C PHE A 88 1.27 -1.03 -4.99
N SER A 89 1.37 -1.09 -3.66
CA SER A 89 2.11 -2.17 -3.00
C SER A 89 1.46 -3.52 -3.23
N VAL A 90 0.12 -3.63 -3.16
CA VAL A 90 -0.61 -4.87 -3.49
C VAL A 90 -0.27 -5.34 -4.89
N ILE A 91 -0.47 -4.47 -5.89
CA ILE A 91 -0.21 -4.84 -7.29
C ILE A 91 1.28 -5.13 -7.50
N GLY A 92 2.16 -4.35 -6.87
CA GLY A 92 3.61 -4.53 -6.92
C GLY A 92 4.07 -5.90 -6.41
N PHE A 93 3.50 -6.37 -5.29
CA PHE A 93 3.81 -7.70 -4.76
C PHE A 93 3.23 -8.82 -5.63
N LEU A 94 2.04 -8.66 -6.20
CA LEU A 94 1.51 -9.62 -7.18
C LEU A 94 2.39 -9.68 -8.44
N MET A 95 2.91 -8.55 -8.91
CA MET A 95 3.88 -8.54 -10.00
C MET A 95 5.20 -9.19 -9.61
N LEU A 96 5.70 -8.96 -8.38
CA LEU A 96 6.91 -9.59 -7.89
C LEU A 96 6.77 -11.11 -7.82
N SER A 97 5.61 -11.63 -7.40
CA SER A 97 5.37 -13.06 -7.34
C SER A 97 5.51 -13.69 -8.73
N VAL A 98 4.88 -13.13 -9.76
CA VAL A 98 5.00 -13.60 -11.14
C VAL A 98 6.40 -13.39 -11.70
N ARG A 99 7.01 -12.22 -11.46
CA ARG A 99 8.32 -11.86 -12.00
C ARG A 99 9.45 -12.68 -11.37
N SER A 100 9.27 -13.19 -10.16
CA SER A 100 10.25 -14.03 -9.47
C SER A 100 10.66 -15.26 -10.29
N PHE A 101 9.72 -15.88 -11.02
CA PHE A 101 9.98 -17.04 -11.89
C PHE A 101 10.97 -16.74 -13.02
N PHE A 102 11.04 -15.50 -13.49
CA PHE A 102 11.91 -15.12 -14.60
C PHE A 102 13.31 -14.68 -14.15
N ILE A 103 13.41 -14.18 -12.92
CA ILE A 103 14.64 -13.56 -12.39
C ILE A 103 15.44 -14.55 -11.56
N ILE A 104 14.76 -15.33 -10.72
CA ILE A 104 15.40 -16.23 -9.79
C ILE A 104 15.59 -17.56 -10.49
N LYS A 105 16.67 -17.65 -11.26
CA LYS A 105 17.08 -18.88 -11.92
C LYS A 105 17.91 -19.72 -10.94
N GLN A 106 17.76 -21.05 -11.00
CA GLN A 106 18.54 -22.06 -10.26
C GLN A 106 18.24 -22.19 -8.75
N ASN A 107 17.91 -21.13 -8.01
CA ASN A 107 17.61 -21.25 -6.56
C ASN A 107 16.11 -21.48 -6.29
N ARG A 108 15.70 -22.75 -6.17
CA ARG A 108 14.30 -23.15 -5.93
C ARG A 108 13.74 -22.66 -4.59
N LEU A 109 14.55 -22.68 -3.52
CA LEU A 109 14.10 -22.23 -2.20
C LEU A 109 13.81 -20.73 -2.21
N LEU A 110 14.75 -19.93 -2.74
CA LEU A 110 14.55 -18.49 -2.86
C LEU A 110 13.34 -18.15 -3.73
N LEU A 111 13.15 -18.87 -4.86
CA LEU A 111 11.98 -18.69 -5.71
C LEU A 111 10.68 -18.94 -4.94
N SER A 112 10.58 -20.08 -4.24
CA SER A 112 9.40 -20.42 -3.45
C SER A 112 9.15 -19.41 -2.34
N LEU A 113 10.20 -19.02 -1.61
CA LEU A 113 10.12 -18.02 -0.54
C LEU A 113 9.63 -16.68 -1.09
N VAL A 114 10.27 -16.14 -2.13
CA VAL A 114 9.88 -14.85 -2.73
C VAL A 114 8.44 -14.92 -3.25
N PHE A 115 8.05 -16.00 -3.92
CA PHE A 115 6.70 -16.17 -4.44
C PHE A 115 5.65 -16.17 -3.34
N VAL A 116 5.80 -17.06 -2.34
CA VAL A 116 4.85 -17.19 -1.23
C VAL A 116 4.80 -15.91 -0.40
N CYS A 117 5.96 -15.34 -0.07
CA CYS A 117 6.02 -14.13 0.73
C CYS A 117 5.39 -12.94 0.01
N SER A 118 5.59 -12.82 -1.30
CA SER A 118 4.98 -11.74 -2.09
C SER A 118 3.46 -11.87 -2.12
N ILE A 119 2.91 -13.08 -2.26
CA ILE A 119 1.46 -13.30 -2.21
C ILE A 119 0.91 -12.89 -0.84
N ILE A 120 1.54 -13.34 0.25
CA ILE A 120 1.10 -13.02 1.61
C ILE A 120 1.18 -11.51 1.85
N LEU A 121 2.27 -10.85 1.44
CA LEU A 121 2.41 -9.40 1.53
C LEU A 121 1.33 -8.66 0.74
N ALA A 122 0.98 -9.15 -0.46
CA ALA A 122 -0.12 -8.57 -1.24
C ALA A 122 -1.45 -8.67 -0.49
N PHE A 123 -1.75 -9.82 0.12
CA PHE A 123 -2.98 -10.03 0.89
C PHE A 123 -3.08 -9.12 2.11
N ILE A 124 -2.00 -8.96 2.89
CA ILE A 124 -2.01 -8.08 4.07
C ILE A 124 -2.12 -6.60 3.66
N ASN A 125 -1.43 -6.20 2.60
CA ASN A 125 -1.58 -4.83 2.08
C ASN A 125 -3.01 -4.60 1.57
N ALA A 126 -3.66 -5.59 0.96
CA ALA A 126 -5.05 -5.49 0.54
C ALA A 126 -6.02 -5.39 1.73
N GLN A 127 -5.77 -6.16 2.81
CA GLN A 127 -6.49 -6.02 4.06
C GLN A 127 -6.36 -4.60 4.63
N LEU A 128 -5.13 -4.08 4.72
CA LEU A 128 -4.85 -2.73 5.21
C LEU A 128 -5.61 -1.69 4.38
N LEU A 129 -5.53 -1.82 3.05
CA LEU A 129 -6.23 -0.95 2.10
C LEU A 129 -7.75 -0.97 2.33
N PHE A 130 -8.37 -2.14 2.40
CA PHE A 130 -9.81 -2.25 2.62
C PHE A 130 -10.25 -1.74 3.98
N THR A 131 -9.41 -1.90 5.01
CA THR A 131 -9.64 -1.34 6.34
C THR A 131 -9.66 0.20 6.28
N MET A 132 -8.68 0.79 5.58
CA MET A 132 -8.61 2.24 5.39
C MET A 132 -9.79 2.80 4.58
N MET A 133 -10.28 2.03 3.60
CA MET A 133 -11.43 2.41 2.76
C MET A 133 -12.79 2.10 3.40
N ARG A 134 -12.84 1.50 4.60
CA ARG A 134 -14.06 1.03 5.27
C ARG A 134 -14.93 0.13 4.37
N TRP A 135 -14.31 -0.71 3.55
CA TRP A 135 -15.04 -1.57 2.62
C TRP A 135 -15.88 -2.63 3.38
N PRO A 136 -17.13 -2.92 2.96
CA PRO A 136 -17.96 -3.96 3.59
C PRO A 136 -17.27 -5.33 3.43
N GLY A 137 -16.69 -5.83 4.51
CA GLY A 137 -15.87 -7.05 4.50
C GLY A 137 -14.42 -6.86 4.91
N ALA A 138 -13.95 -5.62 5.15
CA ALA A 138 -12.61 -5.38 5.68
C ALA A 138 -12.32 -6.18 6.98
N GLY A 139 -13.31 -6.30 7.86
CA GLY A 139 -13.22 -7.11 9.07
C GLY A 139 -13.02 -8.61 8.81
N PHE A 140 -13.54 -9.13 7.70
CA PHE A 140 -13.35 -10.54 7.32
C PHE A 140 -11.88 -10.83 6.95
N PHE A 141 -11.22 -9.87 6.29
CA PHE A 141 -9.79 -9.98 5.96
C PHE A 141 -8.88 -9.76 7.18
N GLY A 142 -9.36 -9.02 8.19
CA GLY A 142 -8.64 -8.60 9.40
C GLY A 142 -7.75 -9.68 10.04
N TYR A 143 -8.36 -10.53 10.86
CA TYR A 143 -7.61 -11.54 11.61
C TYR A 143 -7.12 -12.69 10.72
N LYS A 144 -7.81 -12.96 9.60
CA LYS A 144 -7.52 -14.12 8.75
C LYS A 144 -6.25 -13.98 7.93
N ALA A 145 -5.83 -12.77 7.56
CA ALA A 145 -4.57 -12.57 6.85
C ALA A 145 -3.36 -12.47 7.80
N ILE A 146 -3.56 -12.15 9.09
CA ILE A 146 -2.50 -12.13 10.10
C ILE A 146 -1.99 -13.55 10.41
N ILE A 147 -2.87 -14.54 10.52
CA ILE A 147 -2.49 -15.93 10.82
C ILE A 147 -1.48 -16.51 9.80
N PRO A 148 -1.75 -16.54 8.47
CA PRO A 148 -0.80 -17.07 7.49
C PRO A 148 0.48 -16.23 7.43
N TYR A 149 0.41 -14.94 7.75
CA TYR A 149 1.59 -14.07 7.85
C TYR A 149 2.52 -14.45 9.01
N LEU A 150 1.97 -14.72 10.20
CA LEU A 150 2.76 -15.17 11.34
C LEU A 150 3.39 -16.54 11.08
N ILE A 151 2.61 -17.48 10.50
CA ILE A 151 3.11 -18.80 10.10
C ILE A 151 4.25 -18.66 9.09
N ALA A 152 4.07 -17.83 8.06
CA ALA A 152 5.12 -17.58 7.07
C ALA A 152 6.35 -16.89 7.68
N SER A 153 6.17 -16.01 8.67
CA SER A 153 7.28 -15.36 9.37
C SER A 153 8.16 -16.40 10.09
N LEU A 154 7.54 -17.35 10.79
CA LEU A 154 8.26 -18.47 11.40
C LEU A 154 8.97 -19.33 10.35
N PHE A 155 8.29 -19.62 9.25
CA PHE A 155 8.87 -20.37 8.14
C PHE A 155 10.10 -19.68 7.54
N ILE A 156 10.07 -18.36 7.35
CA ILE A 156 11.20 -17.56 6.85
C ILE A 156 12.39 -17.67 7.81
N ILE A 157 12.15 -17.49 9.11
CA ILE A 157 13.19 -17.55 10.15
C ILE A 157 13.89 -18.91 10.17
N ILE A 158 13.13 -20.00 10.02
CA ILE A 158 13.67 -21.36 10.02
C ILE A 158 14.34 -21.71 8.69
N SER A 159 13.77 -21.28 7.56
CA SER A 159 14.22 -21.70 6.23
C SER A 159 15.52 -21.04 5.79
N ILE A 160 15.77 -19.79 6.20
CA ILE A 160 16.93 -19.03 5.72
C ILE A 160 18.26 -19.60 6.22
N PRO A 161 18.46 -19.88 7.52
CA PRO A 161 19.69 -20.49 8.01
C PRO A 161 20.00 -21.81 7.29
N ASN A 162 18.98 -22.63 7.04
CA ASN A 162 19.11 -23.93 6.38
C ASN A 162 19.44 -23.85 4.87
N SER A 163 19.37 -22.66 4.27
CA SER A 163 19.49 -22.49 2.81
C SER A 163 20.90 -22.15 2.31
N ASN A 164 21.90 -22.22 3.18
CA ASN A 164 23.27 -21.73 2.93
C ASN A 164 23.25 -20.29 2.39
N PHE A 165 22.49 -19.41 3.06
CA PHE A 165 22.30 -18.01 2.65
C PHE A 165 23.62 -17.26 2.40
N ILE A 166 24.70 -17.66 3.09
CA ILE A 166 26.04 -17.08 2.96
C ILE A 166 26.58 -17.26 1.55
N ASP A 167 26.28 -18.35 0.86
CA ASP A 167 26.81 -18.65 -0.47
C ASP A 167 25.99 -18.04 -1.61
N TRP A 168 24.86 -17.41 -1.27
CA TRP A 168 23.99 -16.83 -2.28
C TRP A 168 24.64 -15.66 -3.01
N SER A 169 24.32 -15.53 -4.30
CA SER A 169 24.75 -14.40 -5.12
C SER A 169 24.32 -13.07 -4.49
N LYS A 170 25.12 -12.01 -4.74
CA LYS A 170 24.81 -10.66 -4.23
C LYS A 170 23.43 -10.16 -4.69
N GLU A 171 22.96 -10.59 -5.86
CA GLU A 171 21.64 -10.25 -6.38
C GLU A 171 20.52 -10.96 -5.61
N HIS A 172 20.66 -12.25 -5.34
CA HIS A 172 19.71 -13.03 -4.55
C HIS A 172 19.56 -12.47 -3.13
N LYS A 173 20.70 -12.17 -2.48
CA LYS A 173 20.70 -11.51 -1.16
C LYS A 173 20.00 -10.16 -1.19
N ARG A 174 20.24 -9.36 -2.23
CA ARG A 174 19.60 -8.04 -2.39
C ARG A 174 18.08 -8.16 -2.56
N ILE A 175 17.61 -9.08 -3.40
CA ILE A 175 16.17 -9.32 -3.62
C ILE A 175 15.52 -9.77 -2.31
N LEU A 176 16.09 -10.78 -1.63
CA LEU A 176 15.58 -11.26 -0.36
C LEU A 176 15.50 -10.13 0.68
N LEU A 177 16.59 -9.38 0.88
CA LEU A 177 16.64 -8.35 1.91
C LEU A 177 15.71 -7.17 1.61
N ARG A 178 15.77 -6.62 0.41
CA ARG A 178 15.10 -5.34 0.11
C ARG A 178 13.70 -5.48 -0.44
N ALA A 179 13.42 -6.51 -1.23
CA ALA A 179 12.09 -6.71 -1.81
C ALA A 179 11.18 -7.55 -0.91
N ILE A 180 11.74 -8.41 -0.05
CA ILE A 180 10.97 -9.24 0.89
C ILE A 180 11.14 -8.76 2.33
N PHE A 181 12.34 -8.85 2.92
CA PHE A 181 12.50 -8.59 4.36
C PHE A 181 12.14 -7.19 4.81
N VAL A 182 12.57 -6.15 4.09
CA VAL A 182 12.27 -4.76 4.49
C VAL A 182 10.75 -4.52 4.48
N PRO A 183 10.00 -4.82 3.40
CA PRO A 183 8.55 -4.73 3.45
C PRO A 183 7.90 -5.69 4.45
N TRP A 184 8.46 -6.88 4.64
CA TRP A 184 7.98 -7.84 5.64
C TRP A 184 8.06 -7.25 7.04
N LEU A 185 9.22 -6.77 7.46
CA LEU A 185 9.41 -6.14 8.76
C LEU A 185 8.52 -4.90 8.93
N PHE A 186 8.38 -4.10 7.87
CA PHE A 186 7.49 -2.96 7.87
C PHE A 186 6.03 -3.38 8.16
N MET A 187 5.51 -4.39 7.45
CA MET A 187 4.17 -4.92 7.69
C MET A 187 4.05 -5.60 9.06
N PHE A 188 5.13 -6.17 9.59
CA PHE A 188 5.16 -6.75 10.93
C PHE A 188 4.89 -5.67 11.98
N VAL A 189 5.53 -4.50 11.86
CA VAL A 189 5.31 -3.38 12.78
C VAL A 189 3.87 -2.88 12.69
N ILE A 190 3.34 -2.67 11.48
CA ILE A 190 1.96 -2.19 11.29
C ILE A 190 0.94 -3.17 11.86
N THR A 191 1.09 -4.46 11.59
CA THR A 191 0.16 -5.49 12.10
C THR A 191 0.32 -5.70 13.61
N SER A 192 1.53 -5.58 14.15
CA SER A 192 1.76 -5.61 15.60
C SER A 192 1.06 -4.45 16.30
N MET A 193 1.08 -3.24 15.72
CA MET A 193 0.33 -2.09 16.26
C MET A 193 -1.17 -2.37 16.30
N GLN A 194 -1.72 -3.08 15.31
CA GLN A 194 -3.14 -3.45 15.30
C GLN A 194 -3.52 -4.38 16.45
N ILE A 195 -2.60 -5.27 16.86
CA ILE A 195 -2.85 -6.23 17.95
C ILE A 195 -2.58 -5.60 19.32
N LEU A 196 -1.53 -4.78 19.42
CA LEU A 196 -1.06 -4.23 20.69
C LEU A 196 -1.82 -2.98 21.14
N LEU A 197 -2.33 -2.19 20.21
CA LEU A 197 -3.05 -0.96 20.55
C LEU A 197 -4.55 -1.24 20.75
N PRO A 198 -5.21 -0.57 21.71
CA PRO A 198 -6.66 -0.59 21.82
C PRO A 198 -7.31 -0.14 20.51
N GLU A 199 -8.45 -0.74 20.16
CA GLU A 199 -9.13 -0.50 18.87
C GLU A 199 -9.32 0.98 18.57
N GLY A 200 -9.80 1.76 19.55
CA GLY A 200 -9.97 3.21 19.43
C GLY A 200 -8.66 3.98 19.16
N VAL A 201 -7.53 3.53 19.70
CA VAL A 201 -6.23 4.19 19.44
C VAL A 201 -5.76 3.86 18.03
N TYR A 202 -5.90 2.60 17.61
CA TYR A 202 -5.53 2.17 16.26
C TYR A 202 -6.39 2.86 15.19
N THR A 203 -7.71 2.89 15.37
CA THR A 203 -8.62 3.58 14.45
C THR A 203 -8.33 5.08 14.40
N ASN A 204 -7.97 5.74 15.50
CA ASN A 204 -7.61 7.17 15.48
C ASN A 204 -6.30 7.47 14.72
N ILE A 205 -5.38 6.51 14.64
CA ILE A 205 -4.15 6.66 13.85
C ILE A 205 -4.47 6.59 12.35
N PHE A 206 -5.34 5.65 11.96
CA PHE A 206 -5.56 5.30 10.55
C PHE A 206 -6.85 5.86 9.95
N SER A 207 -7.81 6.28 10.76
CA SER A 207 -9.06 6.92 10.36
C SER A 207 -9.19 8.26 11.08
N GLU A 208 -9.71 9.25 10.37
CA GLU A 208 -10.08 10.50 11.03
C GLU A 208 -11.27 10.17 11.92
N ASN A 209 -11.18 10.51 13.21
CA ASN A 209 -12.38 10.66 14.01
C ASN A 209 -13.14 11.83 13.40
N THR A 210 -13.93 11.53 12.37
CA THR A 210 -15.26 12.06 12.38
C THR A 210 -15.78 11.58 13.72
N SER A 211 -15.77 12.44 14.74
CA SER A 211 -16.77 12.31 15.77
C SER A 211 -18.01 11.95 14.97
N GLU A 212 -18.61 10.81 15.27
CA GLU A 212 -20.04 10.74 15.14
C GLU A 212 -20.50 11.93 16.01
N GLU A 213 -20.49 13.15 15.44
CA GLU A 213 -21.64 14.01 15.54
C GLU A 213 -22.73 13.01 15.19
N ASN A 214 -23.28 12.43 16.25
CA ASN A 214 -24.51 11.73 16.19
C ASN A 214 -25.37 12.78 15.52
N TRP A 215 -25.50 12.67 14.20
CA TRP A 215 -26.59 13.22 13.45
C TRP A 215 -27.76 12.48 14.06
N LYS A 216 -28.15 12.92 15.26
CA LYS A 216 -29.48 12.77 15.78
C LYS A 216 -30.25 13.48 14.69
N MET A 217 -30.64 12.71 13.68
CA MET A 217 -31.80 13.06 12.89
C MET A 217 -32.88 13.14 13.95
N VAL A 218 -33.05 14.34 14.50
CA VAL A 218 -34.24 14.65 15.24
C VAL A 218 -35.31 14.41 14.20
N ASP A 219 -36.14 13.39 14.43
CA ASP A 219 -37.26 13.10 13.54
C ASP A 219 -37.96 14.41 13.29
N TYR A 220 -37.94 14.87 12.04
CA TYR A 220 -38.60 16.12 11.69
C TYR A 220 -40.10 15.87 11.88
N GLU A 221 -40.67 16.44 12.93
CA GLU A 221 -42.11 16.43 13.10
C GLU A 221 -42.72 17.14 11.89
N ILE A 222 -43.42 16.37 11.05
CA ILE A 222 -44.14 16.92 9.92
C ILE A 222 -45.23 17.83 10.52
N PRO A 223 -45.22 19.14 10.26
CA PRO A 223 -46.25 20.03 10.79
C PRO A 223 -47.63 19.50 10.37
N SER A 224 -48.56 19.42 11.33
CA SER A 224 -49.90 18.92 11.05
C SER A 224 -50.53 19.75 9.93
N ARG A 225 -51.23 19.09 8.99
CA ARG A 225 -51.90 19.74 7.84
C ARG A 225 -53.03 20.71 8.25
N GLU A 226 -53.25 20.95 9.53
CA GLU A 226 -54.33 21.79 10.04
C GLU A 226 -54.12 23.29 9.75
N GLY A 227 -52.90 23.71 9.39
CA GLY A 227 -52.59 25.11 9.02
C GLY A 227 -52.59 25.43 7.51
N LEU A 228 -52.97 24.49 6.64
CA LEU A 228 -53.01 24.66 5.17
C LEU A 228 -54.44 24.78 4.63
N LYS A 229 -55.31 25.54 5.31
CA LYS A 229 -56.63 25.93 4.80
C LYS A 229 -56.65 27.38 4.36
#